data_AF-A0A2H0XF69-F1
#
_entry.id   AF-A0A2H0XF69-F1
#
_cell.length_a   1.000
_cell.length_b   1.000
_cell.length_c   1.000
_cell.angle_alpha   90.00
_cell.angle_beta   90.00
_cell.angle_gamma   90.00
#
_symmetry.space_group_name_H-M   'P 1'
#
loop_
_entity.id
_entity.type
_entity.pdbx_description
1 polymer ?
#
loop_
_entity_poly.entity_id
_entity_poly.type
_entity_poly.pdbx_seq_one_letter_code
_entity_poly.pdbx_strand_id
1 'polypeptide(L)'
;MLILFIISSLSISAFDTPNDAGGSVTLKFSYPSPFISGEIMRKEEGKEFERMVAVSPSDTYWIDNSVEDGVKYYYQVVLTTEEDVVASEPASVISSPQWFHKGRTTMLIVVLLVCGLILFFIKQAKGGKELYIRRIAGLEAIDEAVGRATELGRPVMFIAGIMDIDDLQTIAGITILRRVAKKAAEYESQILMPTSRSLVMTAAQETVKEAYYDAGRPDIFNPNNVFYLTDDQFGFAAGCDGIMVREKPGAIFMMGSFYAESLILAETGHSTGAIQIAGTAMPSQLPFFVTACDYTLIGEEFFAASAYLSKDPLQLGSLKGQDWGKAMFFALIVVGSVLATFGFTIIKDILIVQ
;
A
#
# COMPACT_ATOMS: atom_id res chain seq x y z
N MET A 1 9.16 64.39 33.33
CA MET A 1 8.95 63.55 32.13
C MET A 1 8.95 62.10 32.61
N LEU A 2 7.75 61.54 32.82
CA LEU A 2 7.54 60.22 33.41
C LEU A 2 7.94 59.17 32.36
N ILE A 3 9.03 58.44 32.59
CA ILE A 3 9.40 57.29 31.74
C ILE A 3 8.52 56.13 32.22
N LEU A 4 7.53 55.79 31.39
CA LEU A 4 6.65 54.65 31.57
C LEU A 4 7.49 53.37 31.27
N PHE A 5 8.04 52.74 32.31
CA PHE A 5 8.55 51.38 32.18
C PHE A 5 7.34 50.44 32.02
N ILE A 6 7.17 49.91 30.81
CA ILE A 6 6.25 48.79 30.57
C ILE A 6 6.87 47.58 31.26
N ILE A 7 6.35 47.22 32.42
CA ILE A 7 6.64 45.97 33.11
C ILE A 7 6.02 44.87 32.23
N SER A 8 6.84 44.06 31.56
CA SER A 8 6.33 42.86 30.86
C SER A 8 5.96 41.81 31.91
N SER A 9 4.70 41.81 32.32
CA SER A 9 4.14 40.85 33.28
C SER A 9 4.15 39.42 32.74
N LEU A 10 4.32 38.43 33.62
CA LEU A 10 4.09 37.01 33.31
C LEU A 10 2.73 36.84 32.62
N SER A 11 2.72 36.29 31.42
CA SER A 11 1.50 36.08 30.64
C SER A 11 1.46 34.68 30.05
N ILE A 12 0.26 34.09 30.06
CA ILE A 12 -0.05 32.82 29.40
C ILE A 12 -1.19 33.05 28.40
N SER A 13 -1.08 32.39 27.26
CA SER A 13 -2.14 32.24 26.27
C SER A 13 -2.34 30.74 26.02
N ALA A 14 -3.59 30.31 26.08
CA ALA A 14 -4.00 28.94 25.81
C ALA A 14 -4.96 28.95 24.63
N PHE A 15 -4.72 28.09 23.64
CA PHE A 15 -5.59 27.95 22.48
C PHE A 15 -5.64 26.49 22.04
N ASP A 16 -6.76 26.12 21.44
CA ASP A 16 -6.96 24.82 20.80
C ASP A 16 -5.84 24.57 19.79
N THR A 17 -5.21 23.39 19.83
CA THR A 17 -4.06 23.13 18.97
C THR A 17 -4.49 23.20 17.50
N PRO A 18 -3.83 24.01 16.65
CA PRO A 18 -4.25 24.14 15.26
C PRO A 18 -3.89 22.90 14.45
N ASN A 19 -4.77 22.54 13.51
CA ASN A 19 -4.64 21.42 12.58
C ASN A 19 -4.51 20.03 13.22
N ASP A 20 -5.20 19.77 14.32
CA ASP A 20 -5.18 18.47 15.00
C ASP A 20 -6.52 17.74 14.90
N ALA A 21 -6.57 16.53 15.47
CA ALA A 21 -7.78 15.72 15.56
C ALA A 21 -8.56 15.97 16.85
N GLY A 22 -8.28 17.08 17.56
CA GLY A 22 -8.70 17.29 18.94
C GLY A 22 -7.79 16.57 19.94
N GLY A 23 -8.13 16.71 21.22
CA GLY A 23 -7.39 16.16 22.35
C GLY A 23 -6.07 16.88 22.64
N SER A 24 -5.88 18.10 22.12
CA SER A 24 -4.65 18.86 22.31
C SER A 24 -4.88 20.36 22.55
N VAL A 25 -4.17 20.90 23.54
CA VAL A 25 -4.12 22.34 23.82
C VAL A 25 -2.70 22.85 23.73
N THR A 26 -2.49 23.95 23.01
CA THR A 26 -1.21 24.63 22.93
C THR A 26 -1.17 25.83 23.88
N LEU A 27 -0.19 25.85 24.76
CA LEU A 27 0.11 26.97 25.65
C LEU A 27 1.33 27.74 25.13
N LYS A 28 1.24 29.07 25.12
CA LYS A 28 2.37 29.98 24.92
C LYS A 28 2.45 30.94 26.08
N PHE A 29 3.63 31.08 26.67
CA PHE A 29 3.85 31.92 27.84
C PHE A 29 5.13 32.73 27.71
N SER A 30 5.14 33.92 28.31
CA SER A 30 6.27 34.84 28.31
C SER A 30 6.52 35.40 29.71
N TYR A 31 7.79 35.61 30.05
CA TYR A 31 8.24 36.06 31.37
C TYR A 31 9.39 37.06 31.24
N PRO A 32 9.48 38.06 32.15
CA PRO A 32 10.44 39.16 32.07
C PRO A 32 11.86 38.86 32.60
N SER A 33 12.00 37.88 33.50
CA SER A 33 13.23 37.65 34.27
C SER A 33 13.58 36.17 34.34
N PRO A 34 14.87 35.80 34.50
CA PRO A 34 15.24 34.42 34.78
C PRO A 34 14.58 33.96 36.08
N PHE A 35 13.87 32.84 36.03
CA PHE A 35 13.27 32.17 37.18
C PHE A 35 14.02 30.87 37.47
N ILE A 36 13.91 30.34 38.69
CA ILE A 36 14.64 29.14 39.12
C ILE A 36 13.93 27.88 38.60
N SER A 37 12.61 27.82 38.77
CA SER A 37 11.76 26.73 38.31
C SER A 37 10.35 27.24 38.01
N GLY A 38 9.73 26.72 36.96
CA GLY A 38 8.34 26.98 36.63
C GLY A 38 7.51 25.71 36.64
N GLU A 39 6.20 25.85 36.82
CA GLU A 39 5.24 24.75 36.72
C GLU A 39 4.01 25.22 35.94
N ILE A 40 3.51 24.36 35.05
CA ILE A 40 2.21 24.54 34.42
C ILE A 40 1.18 23.77 35.24
N MET A 41 0.19 24.50 35.72
CA MET A 41 -0.96 24.00 36.45
C MET A 41 -2.17 23.97 35.52
N ARG A 42 -2.98 22.91 35.63
CA ARG A 42 -4.23 22.74 34.89
C ARG A 42 -5.36 22.42 35.86
N LYS A 43 -6.55 22.94 35.59
CA LYS A 43 -7.79 22.45 36.21
C LYS A 43 -8.90 22.34 35.18
N GLU A 44 -9.85 21.45 35.45
CA GLU A 44 -11.16 21.49 34.81
C GLU A 44 -12.07 22.51 35.51
N GLU A 45 -13.13 22.92 34.82
CA GLU A 45 -14.17 23.77 35.41
C GLU A 45 -14.76 23.12 36.67
N GLY A 46 -14.64 23.81 37.81
CA GLY A 46 -15.13 23.33 39.11
C GLY A 46 -14.17 22.42 39.90
N LYS A 47 -12.97 22.12 39.40
CA LYS A 47 -11.91 21.37 40.10
C LYS A 47 -10.77 22.26 40.60
N GLU A 48 -9.88 21.69 41.41
CA GLU A 48 -8.64 22.33 41.85
C GLU A 48 -7.52 22.21 40.80
N PHE A 49 -6.49 23.05 40.93
CA PHE A 49 -5.33 23.03 40.04
C PHE A 49 -4.41 21.85 40.36
N GLU A 50 -4.14 21.06 39.34
CA GLU A 50 -3.18 19.96 39.36
C GLU A 50 -1.93 20.34 38.56
N ARG A 51 -0.77 19.84 39.01
CA ARG A 51 0.50 20.07 38.34
C ARG A 51 0.63 19.14 37.14
N MET A 52 0.88 19.72 35.95
CA MET A 52 1.04 18.95 34.71
C MET A 52 2.50 18.72 34.36
N VAL A 53 3.30 19.80 34.32
CA VAL A 53 4.70 19.72 33.86
C VAL A 53 5.55 20.81 34.52
N ALA A 54 6.84 20.52 34.69
CA ALA A 54 7.83 21.53 35.05
C ALA A 54 8.28 22.30 33.80
N VAL A 55 8.50 23.60 33.95
CA VAL A 55 8.93 24.53 32.90
C VAL A 55 10.33 25.01 33.22
N SER A 56 11.20 24.96 32.21
CA SER A 56 12.57 25.48 32.28
C SER A 56 12.64 26.92 31.73
N PRO A 57 13.66 27.71 32.09
CA PRO A 57 13.85 29.08 31.55
C PRO A 57 14.11 29.18 30.04
N SER A 58 14.20 28.06 29.33
CA SER A 58 14.27 28.00 27.86
C SER A 58 12.90 27.83 27.21
N ASP A 59 11.91 27.40 27.99
CA ASP A 59 10.61 27.02 27.47
C ASP A 59 9.74 28.26 27.30
N THR A 60 9.11 28.37 26.15
CA THR A 60 8.16 29.45 25.83
C THR A 60 6.80 28.93 25.39
N TYR A 61 6.68 27.60 25.24
CA TYR A 61 5.45 26.93 24.87
C TYR A 61 5.42 25.51 25.44
N TRP A 62 4.22 24.95 25.58
CA TRP A 62 3.99 23.56 25.92
C TRP A 62 2.69 23.08 25.26
N ILE A 63 2.61 21.78 24.96
CA ILE A 63 1.43 21.17 24.35
C ILE A 63 0.90 20.11 25.30
N ASP A 64 -0.33 20.28 25.75
CA ASP A 64 -1.06 19.29 26.54
C ASP A 64 -1.79 18.33 25.59
N ASN A 65 -1.33 17.08 25.48
CA ASN A 65 -1.98 16.03 24.69
C ASN A 65 -2.87 15.10 25.54
N SER A 66 -3.25 15.55 26.74
CA SER A 66 -4.02 14.75 27.72
C SER A 66 -5.38 15.38 28.03
N VAL A 67 -5.90 16.23 27.13
CA VAL A 67 -7.19 16.91 27.29
C VAL A 67 -8.30 16.14 26.59
N GLU A 68 -9.50 16.21 27.15
CA GLU A 68 -10.72 15.72 26.51
C GLU A 68 -11.40 16.84 25.73
N ASP A 69 -11.89 16.53 24.52
CA ASP A 69 -12.59 17.51 23.68
C ASP A 69 -13.91 17.96 24.29
N GLY A 70 -14.23 19.25 24.13
CA GLY A 70 -15.44 19.86 24.66
C GLY A 70 -15.39 20.16 26.17
N VAL A 71 -14.33 19.76 26.87
CA VAL A 71 -14.10 20.12 28.29
C VAL A 71 -13.35 21.44 28.37
N LYS A 72 -13.81 22.33 29.26
CA LYS A 72 -13.17 23.62 29.52
C LYS A 72 -12.08 23.47 30.58
N TYR A 73 -10.84 23.66 30.14
CA TYR A 73 -9.67 23.66 31.00
C TYR A 73 -9.21 25.09 31.29
N TYR A 74 -8.62 25.28 32.47
CA TYR A 74 -7.95 26.50 32.87
C TYR A 74 -6.48 26.19 33.14
N TYR A 75 -5.58 26.96 32.52
CA TYR A 75 -4.14 26.81 32.67
C TYR A 75 -3.54 28.03 33.36
N GLN A 76 -2.58 27.77 34.25
CA GLN A 76 -1.86 28.80 34.98
C GLN A 76 -0.37 28.43 35.00
N VAL A 77 0.49 29.41 34.76
CA VAL A 77 1.94 29.25 34.92
C VAL A 77 2.33 29.82 36.27
N VAL A 78 3.02 29.03 37.08
CA VAL A 78 3.55 29.44 38.38
C VAL A 78 5.07 29.41 38.29
N LEU A 79 5.71 30.54 38.52
CA LEU A 79 7.16 30.68 38.49
C LEU A 79 7.69 30.95 39.89
N THR A 80 8.75 30.25 40.26
CA THR A 80 9.51 30.49 41.50
C THR A 80 10.76 31.29 41.17
N THR A 81 10.83 32.51 41.69
CA THR A 81 12.01 33.38 41.61
C THR A 81 12.82 33.30 42.91
N GLU A 82 13.96 34.00 43.00
CA GLU A 82 14.75 34.06 44.23
C GLU A 82 14.02 34.76 45.38
N GLU A 83 13.05 35.62 45.08
CA GLU A 83 12.37 36.48 46.05
C GLU A 83 10.92 36.05 46.30
N ASP A 84 10.18 35.67 45.25
CA ASP A 84 8.74 35.38 45.33
C ASP A 84 8.28 34.26 44.37
N VAL A 85 7.09 33.72 44.66
CA VAL A 85 6.33 32.86 43.73
C VAL A 85 5.31 33.71 43.00
N VAL A 86 5.42 33.77 41.68
CA VAL A 86 4.53 34.58 40.81
C VAL A 86 3.68 33.64 39.97
N ALA A 87 2.36 33.79 40.07
CA ALA A 87 1.41 33.04 39.26
C ALA A 87 0.78 33.95 38.20
N SER A 88 0.58 33.41 36.99
CA SER A 88 -0.12 34.12 35.91
C SER A 88 -1.62 34.19 36.18
N GLU A 89 -2.34 35.08 35.49
CA GLU A 89 -3.79 34.95 35.39
C GLU A 89 -4.16 33.62 34.66
N PRO A 90 -5.20 32.89 35.09
CA PRO A 90 -5.60 31.66 34.42
C PRO A 90 -6.15 31.91 33.00
N ALA A 91 -5.63 31.18 32.01
CA ALA A 91 -6.16 31.17 30.65
C ALA A 91 -7.11 29.98 30.46
N SER A 92 -8.33 30.22 29.98
CA SER A 92 -9.30 29.16 29.71
C SER A 92 -9.34 28.78 28.23
N VAL A 93 -9.47 27.49 27.94
CA VAL A 93 -9.54 26.97 26.57
C VAL A 93 -10.39 25.70 26.53
N ILE A 94 -10.99 25.43 25.36
CA ILE A 94 -11.71 24.19 25.07
C ILE A 94 -11.04 23.59 23.83
N SER A 95 -10.65 22.31 23.93
CA SER A 95 -10.14 21.54 22.79
C SER A 95 -11.29 21.10 21.88
N SER A 96 -11.08 21.13 20.56
CA SER A 96 -12.08 20.64 19.61
C SER A 96 -11.48 20.00 18.37
N PRO A 97 -12.06 18.91 17.85
CA PRO A 97 -11.56 18.27 16.65
C PRO A 97 -11.79 19.16 15.42
N GLN A 98 -10.74 19.37 14.63
CA GLN A 98 -10.80 20.19 13.43
C GLN A 98 -11.03 19.32 12.20
N TRP A 99 -12.03 19.69 11.39
CA TRP A 99 -12.38 18.96 10.17
C TRP A 99 -11.31 19.01 9.07
N PHE A 100 -10.43 20.03 9.10
CA PHE A 100 -9.49 20.28 8.01
C PHE A 100 -8.11 20.70 8.51
N HIS A 101 -7.11 19.86 8.22
CA HIS A 101 -5.70 20.14 8.50
C HIS A 101 -5.08 20.97 7.36
N LYS A 102 -4.91 22.28 7.57
CA LYS A 102 -4.39 23.21 6.55
C LYS A 102 -2.99 22.82 6.04
N GLY A 103 -2.13 22.27 6.90
CA GLY A 103 -0.81 21.74 6.50
C GLY A 103 -0.85 20.60 5.47
N ARG A 104 -2.00 19.94 5.28
CA ARG A 104 -2.19 18.83 4.32
C ARG A 104 -2.96 19.25 3.06
N THR A 105 -3.22 20.55 2.88
CA THR A 105 -3.98 21.05 1.71
C THR A 105 -3.32 20.66 0.40
N THR A 106 -1.98 20.71 0.31
CA THR A 106 -1.25 20.27 -0.88
C THR A 106 -1.51 18.80 -1.20
N MET A 107 -1.48 17.92 -0.20
CA MET A 107 -1.74 16.49 -0.38
C MET A 107 -3.16 16.25 -0.91
N LEU A 108 -4.14 17.00 -0.40
CA LEU A 108 -5.52 16.93 -0.91
C LEU A 108 -5.59 17.34 -2.39
N ILE A 109 -4.93 18.44 -2.78
CA ILE A 109 -4.91 18.88 -4.19
C ILE A 109 -4.28 17.82 -5.09
N VAL A 110 -3.17 17.22 -4.67
CA VAL A 110 -2.49 16.15 -5.40
C VAL A 110 -3.40 14.92 -5.55
N VAL A 111 -4.06 14.50 -4.47
CA VAL A 111 -5.03 13.37 -4.51
C VAL A 111 -6.18 13.68 -5.47
N LEU A 112 -6.78 14.87 -5.39
CA LEU A 112 -7.85 15.27 -6.29
C LEU A 112 -7.40 15.32 -7.76
N LEU A 113 -6.18 15.75 -8.03
CA LEU A 113 -5.59 15.76 -9.36
C LEU A 113 -5.45 14.33 -9.89
N VAL A 114 -4.86 13.41 -9.11
CA VAL A 114 -4.70 12.00 -9.49
C VAL A 114 -6.06 11.32 -9.70
N CYS A 115 -7.02 11.54 -8.80
CA CYS A 115 -8.39 11.06 -8.96
C CYS A 115 -9.05 11.60 -10.23
N GLY A 116 -8.92 12.91 -10.49
CA GLY A 116 -9.44 13.54 -11.70
C GLY A 116 -8.83 12.96 -12.97
N LEU A 117 -7.53 12.68 -12.95
CA LEU A 117 -6.80 12.06 -14.05
C LEU A 117 -7.25 10.61 -14.30
N ILE A 118 -7.43 9.82 -13.25
CA ILE A 118 -7.99 8.46 -13.33
C ILE A 118 -9.41 8.50 -13.93
N LEU A 119 -10.30 9.34 -13.39
CA LEU A 119 -11.66 9.49 -13.89
C LEU A 119 -11.71 9.95 -15.35
N PHE A 120 -10.80 10.84 -15.74
CA PHE A 120 -10.64 11.29 -17.12
C PHE A 120 -10.29 10.13 -18.07
N PHE A 121 -9.31 9.29 -17.72
CA PHE A 121 -8.94 8.13 -18.54
C PHE A 121 -10.01 7.04 -18.56
N ILE A 122 -10.71 6.79 -17.44
CA ILE A 122 -11.88 5.90 -17.41
C ILE A 122 -12.97 6.40 -18.36
N LYS A 123 -13.27 7.71 -18.35
CA LYS A 123 -14.26 8.29 -19.26
C LYS A 123 -13.84 8.15 -20.73
N GLN A 124 -12.56 8.34 -21.04
CA GLN A 124 -12.05 8.13 -22.39
C GLN A 124 -12.13 6.66 -22.84
N ALA A 125 -11.74 5.72 -21.98
CA ALA A 125 -11.82 4.28 -22.27
C ALA A 125 -13.28 3.85 -22.52
N LYS A 126 -14.20 4.27 -21.65
CA LYS A 126 -15.64 4.01 -21.83
C LYS A 126 -16.22 4.67 -23.08
N GLY A 127 -15.62 5.77 -23.55
CA GLY A 127 -15.98 6.46 -24.80
C GLY A 127 -15.48 5.78 -26.07
N GLY A 128 -14.87 4.59 -25.97
CA GLY A 128 -14.41 3.81 -27.12
C GLY A 128 -13.04 4.23 -27.67
N LYS A 129 -12.32 5.11 -26.97
CA LYS A 129 -10.92 5.40 -27.33
C LYS A 129 -10.04 4.23 -26.92
N GLU A 130 -9.29 3.70 -27.87
CA GLU A 130 -8.26 2.71 -27.59
C GLU A 130 -7.11 3.36 -26.80
N LEU A 131 -7.02 3.01 -25.52
CA LEU A 131 -5.90 3.42 -24.68
C LEU A 131 -4.72 2.48 -24.94
N TYR A 132 -3.61 3.03 -25.43
CA TYR A 132 -2.38 2.27 -25.54
C TYR A 132 -1.85 1.90 -24.15
N ILE A 133 -1.72 0.59 -23.92
CA ILE A 133 -1.09 -0.01 -22.74
C ILE A 133 0.13 -0.78 -23.21
N ARG A 134 1.23 -0.67 -22.45
CA ARG A 134 2.47 -1.39 -22.73
C ARG A 134 2.19 -2.89 -22.69
N ARG A 135 2.69 -3.60 -23.70
CA ARG A 135 2.62 -5.07 -23.74
C ARG A 135 3.42 -5.66 -22.59
N ILE A 136 2.89 -6.71 -21.98
CA ILE A 136 3.50 -7.42 -20.86
C ILE A 136 3.99 -8.76 -21.39
N ALA A 137 5.32 -8.92 -21.50
CA ALA A 137 5.94 -10.08 -22.16
C ALA A 137 5.46 -11.42 -21.58
N GLY A 138 5.38 -11.53 -20.24
CA GLY A 138 4.91 -12.76 -19.59
C GLY A 138 3.46 -13.13 -19.90
N LEU A 139 2.60 -12.17 -20.26
CA LEU A 139 1.23 -12.46 -20.68
C LEU A 139 1.14 -12.88 -22.15
N GLU A 140 1.98 -12.31 -23.02
CA GLU A 140 2.06 -12.72 -24.42
C GLU A 140 2.63 -14.14 -24.57
N ALA A 141 3.53 -14.53 -23.67
CA ALA A 141 4.14 -15.86 -23.64
C ALA A 141 3.18 -16.98 -23.16
N ILE A 142 2.00 -16.67 -22.62
CA ILE A 142 1.05 -17.69 -22.14
C ILE A 142 0.65 -18.63 -23.27
N ASP A 143 0.26 -18.09 -24.42
CA ASP A 143 -0.24 -18.88 -25.55
C ASP A 143 0.88 -19.77 -26.13
N GLU A 144 2.12 -19.27 -26.19
CA GLU A 144 3.31 -20.03 -26.60
C GLU A 144 3.64 -21.15 -25.60
N ALA A 145 3.62 -20.83 -24.29
CA ALA A 145 3.95 -21.79 -23.25
C ALA A 145 2.97 -22.97 -23.24
N VAL A 146 1.67 -22.71 -23.34
CA VAL A 146 0.66 -23.77 -23.44
C VAL A 146 0.84 -24.55 -24.75
N GLY A 147 1.06 -23.88 -25.88
CA GLY A 147 1.30 -24.54 -27.17
C GLY A 147 2.50 -25.49 -27.12
N ARG A 148 3.62 -25.05 -26.53
CA ARG A 148 4.81 -25.89 -26.33
C ARG A 148 4.52 -27.10 -25.43
N ALA A 149 3.74 -26.92 -24.37
CA ALA A 149 3.35 -28.05 -23.51
C ALA A 149 2.54 -29.10 -24.29
N THR A 150 1.58 -28.65 -25.10
CA THR A 150 0.80 -29.51 -26.00
C THR A 150 1.68 -30.23 -27.02
N GLU A 151 2.60 -29.53 -27.68
CA GLU A 151 3.52 -30.12 -28.66
C GLU A 151 4.41 -31.23 -28.06
N LEU A 152 4.78 -31.08 -26.79
CA LEU A 152 5.55 -32.09 -26.05
C LEU A 152 4.69 -33.22 -25.49
N GLY A 153 3.36 -33.15 -25.60
CA GLY A 153 2.43 -34.09 -24.97
C GLY A 153 2.53 -34.12 -23.45
N ARG A 154 2.90 -32.99 -22.83
CA ARG A 154 3.13 -32.85 -21.39
C ARG A 154 2.09 -31.92 -20.76
N PRO A 155 1.73 -32.10 -19.49
CA PRO A 155 0.74 -31.24 -18.84
C PRO A 155 1.26 -29.81 -18.64
N VAL A 156 0.32 -28.88 -18.47
CA VAL A 156 0.56 -27.53 -17.98
C VAL A 156 0.37 -27.54 -16.46
N MET A 157 1.38 -27.09 -15.70
CA MET A 157 1.25 -26.97 -14.26
C MET A 157 0.98 -25.51 -13.87
N PHE A 158 0.05 -25.27 -12.95
CA PHE A 158 -0.25 -23.94 -12.43
C PHE A 158 -0.18 -23.93 -10.90
N ILE A 159 0.48 -22.93 -10.32
CA ILE A 159 0.63 -22.75 -8.87
C ILE A 159 0.22 -21.31 -8.53
N ALA A 160 -0.79 -21.13 -7.68
CA ALA A 160 -1.39 -19.83 -7.35
C ALA A 160 -0.77 -19.15 -6.10
N GLY A 161 0.45 -19.51 -5.71
CA GLY A 161 1.06 -19.10 -4.45
C GLY A 161 0.62 -19.93 -3.25
N ILE A 162 1.03 -19.52 -2.05
CA ILE A 162 0.77 -20.23 -0.78
C ILE A 162 -0.27 -19.55 0.14
N MET A 163 -0.72 -18.36 -0.26
CA MET A 163 -1.68 -17.55 0.51
C MET A 163 -3.13 -17.95 0.18
N ASP A 164 -4.06 -17.55 1.03
CA ASP A 164 -5.48 -17.82 0.84
C ASP A 164 -6.13 -16.78 -0.09
N ILE A 165 -7.44 -16.92 -0.33
CA ILE A 165 -8.25 -16.08 -1.22
C ILE A 165 -8.37 -14.62 -0.71
N ASP A 166 -8.02 -14.36 0.55
CA ASP A 166 -7.98 -13.01 1.14
C ASP A 166 -6.75 -12.20 0.68
N ASP A 167 -5.73 -12.87 0.13
CA ASP A 167 -4.59 -12.23 -0.49
C ASP A 167 -4.91 -11.76 -1.92
N LEU A 168 -4.62 -10.49 -2.20
CA LEU A 168 -4.89 -9.89 -3.50
C LEU A 168 -4.13 -10.57 -4.63
N GLN A 169 -2.94 -11.14 -4.36
CA GLN A 169 -2.17 -11.80 -5.40
C GLN A 169 -2.76 -13.16 -5.77
N THR A 170 -3.30 -13.90 -4.80
CA THR A 170 -4.04 -15.15 -5.06
C THR A 170 -5.22 -14.89 -6.00
N ILE A 171 -6.02 -13.85 -5.75
CA ILE A 171 -7.16 -13.48 -6.61
C ILE A 171 -6.69 -13.14 -8.03
N ALA A 172 -5.61 -12.37 -8.16
CA ALA A 172 -5.02 -12.06 -9.46
C ALA A 172 -4.50 -13.32 -10.18
N GLY A 173 -3.88 -14.24 -9.44
CA GLY A 173 -3.42 -15.54 -9.94
C GLY A 173 -4.55 -16.40 -10.49
N ILE A 174 -5.67 -16.51 -9.76
CA ILE A 174 -6.88 -17.21 -10.24
C ILE A 174 -7.48 -16.54 -11.48
N THR A 175 -7.39 -15.21 -11.59
CA THR A 175 -7.84 -14.53 -12.81
C THR A 175 -6.99 -14.90 -14.03
N ILE A 176 -5.67 -15.03 -13.85
CA ILE A 176 -4.74 -15.50 -14.90
C ILE A 176 -4.99 -16.99 -15.22
N LEU A 177 -5.27 -17.82 -14.20
CA LEU A 177 -5.61 -19.23 -14.36
C LEU A 177 -6.73 -19.44 -15.36
N ARG A 178 -7.79 -18.60 -15.34
CA ARG A 178 -8.89 -18.70 -16.31
C ARG A 178 -8.40 -18.65 -17.77
N ARG A 179 -7.45 -17.75 -18.07
CA ARG A 179 -6.87 -17.63 -19.42
C ARG A 179 -6.02 -18.86 -19.76
N VAL A 180 -5.17 -19.30 -18.84
CA VAL A 180 -4.30 -20.47 -19.03
C VAL A 180 -5.16 -21.74 -19.22
N ALA A 181 -6.15 -21.96 -18.38
CA ALA A 181 -7.07 -23.09 -18.44
C ALA A 181 -7.89 -23.10 -19.73
N LYS A 182 -8.41 -21.95 -20.15
CA LYS A 182 -9.13 -21.82 -21.42
C LYS A 182 -8.23 -22.21 -22.59
N LYS A 183 -6.98 -21.72 -22.59
CA LYS A 183 -6.02 -22.03 -23.65
C LYS A 183 -5.58 -23.49 -23.64
N ALA A 184 -5.39 -24.07 -22.46
CA ALA A 184 -5.11 -25.49 -22.30
C ALA A 184 -6.25 -26.35 -22.85
N ALA A 185 -7.51 -25.98 -22.57
CA ALA A 185 -8.68 -26.67 -23.11
C ALA A 185 -8.79 -26.56 -24.65
N GLU A 186 -8.53 -25.38 -25.23
CA GLU A 186 -8.48 -25.18 -26.69
C GLU A 186 -7.43 -26.08 -27.37
N TYR A 187 -6.30 -26.34 -26.71
CA TYR A 187 -5.22 -27.20 -27.19
C TYR A 187 -5.27 -28.63 -26.68
N GLU A 188 -6.34 -29.02 -25.98
CA GLU A 188 -6.50 -30.36 -25.38
C GLU A 188 -5.35 -30.78 -24.45
N SER A 189 -4.69 -29.79 -23.82
CA SER A 189 -3.67 -30.03 -22.82
C SER A 189 -4.32 -30.21 -21.45
N GLN A 190 -3.78 -31.14 -20.67
CA GLN A 190 -4.14 -31.27 -19.27
C GLN A 190 -3.53 -30.13 -18.47
N ILE A 191 -4.34 -29.53 -17.59
CA ILE A 191 -3.86 -28.63 -16.54
C ILE A 191 -3.71 -29.44 -15.25
N LEU A 192 -2.64 -29.21 -14.47
CA LEU A 192 -2.42 -29.75 -13.14
C LEU A 192 -2.21 -28.58 -12.17
N MET A 193 -3.00 -28.51 -11.12
CA MET A 193 -2.94 -27.40 -10.16
C MET A 193 -2.99 -27.92 -8.73
N PRO A 194 -1.82 -28.18 -8.10
CA PRO A 194 -1.77 -28.34 -6.66
C PRO A 194 -2.05 -27.01 -5.96
N THR A 195 -2.73 -27.07 -4.84
CA THR A 195 -3.07 -25.90 -4.01
C THR A 195 -2.72 -26.16 -2.55
N SER A 196 -2.33 -25.10 -1.84
CA SER A 196 -2.01 -25.14 -0.41
C SER A 196 -3.16 -24.74 0.49
N ARG A 197 -4.24 -24.20 -0.08
CA ARG A 197 -5.42 -23.69 0.62
C ARG A 197 -6.68 -24.25 0.00
N SER A 198 -7.60 -24.76 0.83
CA SER A 198 -8.83 -25.41 0.35
C SER A 198 -9.80 -24.45 -0.33
N LEU A 199 -9.89 -23.19 0.13
CA LEU A 199 -10.74 -22.18 -0.54
C LEU A 199 -10.20 -21.82 -1.92
N VAL A 200 -8.87 -21.72 -2.05
CA VAL A 200 -8.20 -21.52 -3.34
C VAL A 200 -8.45 -22.71 -4.27
N MET A 201 -8.40 -23.95 -3.77
CA MET A 201 -8.76 -25.15 -4.54
C MET A 201 -10.18 -25.04 -5.12
N THR A 202 -11.16 -24.68 -4.29
CA THR A 202 -12.56 -24.57 -4.73
C THR A 202 -12.74 -23.46 -5.77
N ALA A 203 -12.14 -22.29 -5.55
CA ALA A 203 -12.18 -21.18 -6.51
C ALA A 203 -11.50 -21.55 -7.84
N ALA A 204 -10.36 -22.24 -7.77
CA ALA A 204 -9.64 -22.73 -8.93
C ALA A 204 -10.43 -23.79 -9.70
N GLN A 205 -11.08 -24.74 -9.03
CA GLN A 205 -11.91 -25.77 -9.65
C GLN A 205 -13.05 -25.16 -10.47
N GLU A 206 -13.78 -24.19 -9.90
CA GLU A 206 -14.85 -23.52 -10.64
C GLU A 206 -14.29 -22.68 -11.79
N THR A 207 -13.18 -21.97 -11.57
CA THR A 207 -12.52 -21.17 -12.62
C THR A 207 -12.07 -22.02 -13.82
N VAL A 208 -11.43 -23.17 -13.55
CA VAL A 208 -10.99 -24.11 -14.59
C VAL A 208 -12.20 -24.71 -15.29
N LYS A 209 -13.23 -25.11 -14.56
CA LYS A 209 -14.47 -25.62 -15.12
C LYS A 209 -15.10 -24.60 -16.08
N GLU A 210 -15.36 -23.37 -15.63
CA GLU A 210 -15.89 -22.29 -16.48
C GLU A 210 -15.03 -22.06 -17.72
N ALA A 211 -13.70 -22.06 -17.58
CA ALA A 211 -12.79 -21.90 -18.70
C ALA A 211 -12.91 -23.01 -19.75
N TYR A 212 -13.11 -24.26 -19.32
CA TYR A 212 -13.33 -25.41 -20.22
C TYR A 212 -14.70 -25.34 -20.90
N TYR A 213 -15.75 -24.89 -20.19
CA TYR A 213 -17.07 -24.62 -20.78
C TYR A 213 -16.98 -23.51 -21.84
N ASP A 214 -16.29 -22.42 -21.55
CA ASP A 214 -16.07 -21.29 -22.47
C ASP A 214 -15.24 -21.69 -23.71
N ALA A 215 -14.37 -22.70 -23.58
CA ALA A 215 -13.62 -23.29 -24.70
C ALA A 215 -14.45 -24.30 -25.51
N GLY A 216 -15.67 -24.62 -25.08
CA GLY A 216 -16.51 -25.63 -25.72
C GLY A 216 -16.04 -27.07 -25.51
N ARG A 217 -15.21 -27.31 -24.46
CA ARG A 217 -14.60 -28.62 -24.15
C ARG A 217 -14.87 -29.08 -22.70
N PRO A 218 -16.14 -29.11 -22.25
CA PRO A 218 -16.48 -29.61 -20.92
C PRO A 218 -16.24 -31.12 -20.75
N ASP A 219 -16.12 -31.87 -21.86
CA ASP A 219 -15.93 -33.31 -21.90
C ASP A 219 -14.56 -33.78 -21.36
N ILE A 220 -13.53 -32.94 -21.51
CA ILE A 220 -12.17 -33.21 -21.03
C ILE A 220 -11.85 -32.56 -19.67
N PHE A 221 -12.82 -31.87 -19.06
CA PHE A 221 -12.65 -31.30 -17.73
C PHE A 221 -12.54 -32.42 -16.69
N ASN A 222 -11.46 -32.40 -15.90
CA ASN A 222 -11.26 -33.31 -14.77
C ASN A 222 -11.11 -32.52 -13.47
N PRO A 223 -12.06 -32.59 -12.53
CA PRO A 223 -11.96 -31.87 -11.26
C PRO A 223 -10.80 -32.36 -10.38
N ASN A 224 -10.34 -33.61 -10.57
CA ASN A 224 -9.22 -34.18 -9.79
C ASN A 224 -7.87 -33.58 -10.17
N ASN A 225 -7.79 -32.82 -11.27
CA ASN A 225 -6.56 -32.15 -11.69
C ASN A 225 -6.27 -30.88 -10.87
N VAL A 226 -7.26 -30.35 -10.16
CA VAL A 226 -7.11 -29.24 -9.22
C VAL A 226 -7.35 -29.79 -7.82
N PHE A 227 -6.31 -29.89 -7.01
CA PHE A 227 -6.37 -30.62 -5.75
C PHE A 227 -5.60 -29.92 -4.63
N TYR A 228 -6.05 -30.16 -3.41
CA TYR A 228 -5.36 -29.74 -2.20
C TYR A 228 -4.22 -30.71 -1.90
N LEU A 229 -3.02 -30.15 -1.64
CA LEU A 229 -1.83 -30.93 -1.36
C LEU A 229 -1.50 -30.90 0.13
N THR A 230 -1.18 -29.73 0.67
CA THR A 230 -0.92 -29.48 2.10
C THR A 230 -0.80 -27.97 2.34
N ASP A 231 -1.10 -27.52 3.55
CA ASP A 231 -0.96 -26.13 4.01
C ASP A 231 0.42 -25.83 4.64
N ASP A 232 1.25 -26.87 4.87
CA ASP A 232 2.64 -26.70 5.27
C ASP A 232 3.47 -26.18 4.08
N GLN A 233 4.16 -25.06 4.28
CA GLN A 233 4.86 -24.35 3.20
C GLN A 233 5.90 -25.22 2.48
N PHE A 234 6.79 -25.89 3.23
CA PHE A 234 7.84 -26.71 2.62
C PHE A 234 7.34 -28.07 2.19
N GLY A 235 6.32 -28.63 2.86
CA GLY A 235 5.57 -29.78 2.40
C GLY A 235 4.90 -29.52 1.05
N PHE A 236 4.34 -28.32 0.85
CA PHE A 236 3.74 -27.90 -0.41
C PHE A 236 4.78 -27.77 -1.51
N ALA A 237 5.92 -27.12 -1.21
CA ALA A 237 7.04 -27.00 -2.14
C ALA A 237 7.57 -28.37 -2.57
N ALA A 238 7.92 -29.25 -1.62
CA ALA A 238 8.43 -30.59 -1.89
C ALA A 238 7.42 -31.46 -2.64
N GLY A 239 6.13 -31.31 -2.34
CA GLY A 239 5.07 -32.01 -3.05
C GLY A 239 4.92 -31.54 -4.50
N CYS A 240 4.99 -30.22 -4.74
CA CYS A 240 5.03 -29.65 -6.09
C CYS A 240 6.28 -30.10 -6.86
N ASP A 241 7.46 -30.07 -6.24
CA ASP A 241 8.71 -30.55 -6.83
C ASP A 241 8.58 -32.03 -7.26
N GLY A 242 8.01 -32.85 -6.37
CA GLY A 242 7.73 -34.25 -6.68
C GLY A 242 6.81 -34.43 -7.88
N ILE A 243 5.79 -33.57 -8.03
CA ILE A 243 4.91 -33.57 -9.20
C ILE A 243 5.69 -33.16 -10.45
N MET A 244 6.50 -32.10 -10.39
CA MET A 244 7.31 -31.63 -11.51
C MET A 244 8.26 -32.72 -12.02
N VAL A 245 8.96 -33.43 -11.12
CA VAL A 245 9.92 -34.48 -11.50
C VAL A 245 9.23 -35.72 -12.09
N ARG A 246 8.03 -36.07 -11.63
CA ARG A 246 7.26 -37.23 -12.13
C ARG A 246 6.54 -36.93 -13.44
N GLU A 247 5.73 -35.88 -13.45
CA GLU A 247 4.85 -35.53 -14.56
C GLU A 247 5.57 -34.76 -15.67
N LYS A 248 6.71 -34.12 -15.34
CA LYS A 248 7.55 -33.33 -16.26
C LYS A 248 6.70 -32.36 -17.09
N PRO A 249 5.99 -31.41 -16.47
CA PRO A 249 5.13 -30.48 -17.18
C PRO A 249 5.90 -29.75 -18.29
N GLY A 250 5.23 -29.47 -19.40
CA GLY A 250 5.83 -28.75 -20.52
C GLY A 250 5.92 -27.25 -20.27
N ALA A 251 4.98 -26.73 -19.46
CA ALA A 251 4.93 -25.35 -19.00
C ALA A 251 4.52 -25.28 -17.53
N ILE A 252 5.13 -24.37 -16.77
CA ILE A 252 4.83 -24.11 -15.36
C ILE A 252 4.50 -22.63 -15.18
N PHE A 253 3.34 -22.36 -14.59
CA PHE A 253 2.89 -21.03 -14.23
C PHE A 253 2.93 -20.85 -12.72
N MET A 254 3.68 -19.88 -12.21
CA MET A 254 3.80 -19.58 -10.78
C MET A 254 3.27 -18.17 -10.52
N MET A 255 1.99 -18.06 -10.16
CA MET A 255 1.23 -16.80 -10.18
C MET A 255 0.62 -16.51 -8.81
N GLY A 256 1.27 -15.71 -7.97
CA GLY A 256 0.73 -15.33 -6.66
C GLY A 256 1.77 -14.89 -5.64
N SER A 257 1.39 -15.03 -4.38
CA SER A 257 2.27 -14.77 -3.24
C SER A 257 3.10 -16.01 -2.91
N PHE A 258 4.42 -15.88 -3.00
CA PHE A 258 5.39 -16.90 -2.62
C PHE A 258 6.37 -16.33 -1.59
N TYR A 259 7.12 -17.21 -0.95
CA TYR A 259 8.27 -16.88 -0.11
C TYR A 259 9.48 -17.72 -0.52
N ALA A 260 10.18 -18.34 0.44
CA ALA A 260 11.42 -19.09 0.21
C ALA A 260 11.27 -20.25 -0.80
N GLU A 261 10.06 -20.79 -0.96
CA GLU A 261 9.75 -21.85 -1.93
C GLU A 261 9.84 -21.39 -3.38
N SER A 262 9.76 -20.09 -3.66
CA SER A 262 9.79 -19.55 -5.04
C SER A 262 11.02 -20.01 -5.83
N LEU A 263 12.22 -19.91 -5.24
CA LEU A 263 13.45 -20.34 -5.90
C LEU A 263 13.51 -21.86 -6.05
N ILE A 264 13.04 -22.61 -5.04
CA ILE A 264 13.02 -24.07 -5.05
C ILE A 264 12.15 -24.56 -6.20
N LEU A 265 10.92 -24.07 -6.28
CA LEU A 265 9.97 -24.41 -7.34
C LEU A 265 10.50 -24.03 -8.72
N ALA A 266 11.09 -22.84 -8.86
CA ALA A 266 11.61 -22.36 -10.13
C ALA A 266 12.83 -23.18 -10.62
N GLU A 267 13.76 -23.53 -9.73
CA GLU A 267 14.92 -24.37 -10.10
C GLU A 267 14.49 -25.80 -10.43
N THR A 268 13.56 -26.38 -9.66
CA THR A 268 13.01 -27.70 -9.98
C THR A 268 12.30 -27.68 -11.34
N GLY A 269 11.45 -26.69 -11.59
CA GLY A 269 10.78 -26.52 -12.87
C GLY A 269 11.76 -26.40 -14.03
N HIS A 270 12.81 -25.59 -13.88
CA HIS A 270 13.88 -25.43 -14.87
C HIS A 270 14.59 -26.77 -15.15
N SER A 271 14.90 -27.55 -14.10
CA SER A 271 15.57 -28.85 -14.24
C SER A 271 14.76 -29.88 -15.05
N THR A 272 13.43 -29.73 -15.12
CA THR A 272 12.55 -30.61 -15.90
C THR A 272 12.40 -30.19 -17.37
N GLY A 273 12.96 -29.03 -17.74
CA GLY A 273 12.91 -28.46 -19.10
C GLY A 273 11.60 -27.76 -19.44
N ALA A 274 10.79 -27.42 -18.44
CA ALA A 274 9.55 -26.68 -18.61
C ALA A 274 9.84 -25.21 -18.95
N ILE A 275 9.03 -24.60 -19.81
CA ILE A 275 8.97 -23.14 -19.90
C ILE A 275 8.26 -22.59 -18.67
N GLN A 276 8.82 -21.57 -18.04
CA GLN A 276 8.34 -21.03 -16.77
C GLN A 276 7.92 -19.58 -16.89
N ILE A 277 6.69 -19.31 -16.50
CA ILE A 277 6.14 -17.95 -16.43
C ILE A 277 5.72 -17.71 -14.99
N ALA A 278 6.40 -16.79 -14.32
CA ALA A 278 6.13 -16.42 -12.95
C ALA A 278 5.48 -15.03 -12.84
N GLY A 279 4.81 -14.76 -11.73
CA GLY A 279 4.23 -13.47 -11.44
C GLY A 279 4.00 -13.30 -9.94
N THR A 280 4.56 -12.23 -9.38
CA THR A 280 4.41 -11.88 -7.97
C THR A 280 4.56 -10.37 -7.77
N ALA A 281 3.89 -9.85 -6.74
CA ALA A 281 4.08 -8.50 -6.25
C ALA A 281 4.92 -8.44 -4.97
N MET A 282 5.50 -9.56 -4.53
CA MET A 282 6.36 -9.58 -3.35
C MET A 282 7.81 -9.16 -3.69
N PRO A 283 8.30 -8.00 -3.19
CA PRO A 283 9.61 -7.49 -3.58
C PRO A 283 10.78 -8.41 -3.25
N SER A 284 10.66 -9.18 -2.16
CA SER A 284 11.70 -10.11 -1.71
C SER A 284 11.83 -11.36 -2.58
N GLN A 285 10.80 -11.73 -3.36
CA GLN A 285 10.82 -12.94 -4.21
C GLN A 285 11.09 -12.65 -5.68
N LEU A 286 10.83 -11.41 -6.13
CA LEU A 286 11.07 -11.00 -7.50
C LEU A 286 12.47 -11.38 -8.03
N PRO A 287 13.57 -11.23 -7.27
CA PRO A 287 14.89 -11.64 -7.74
C PRO A 287 14.96 -13.12 -8.13
N PHE A 288 14.32 -14.01 -7.38
CA PHE A 288 14.36 -15.45 -7.63
C PHE A 288 13.67 -15.82 -8.94
N PHE A 289 12.47 -15.29 -9.18
CA PHE A 289 11.76 -15.54 -10.43
C PHE A 289 12.42 -14.88 -11.63
N VAL A 290 12.90 -13.64 -11.49
CA VAL A 290 13.62 -12.94 -12.56
C VAL A 290 14.87 -13.71 -12.99
N THR A 291 15.55 -14.40 -12.05
CA THR A 291 16.75 -15.18 -12.38
C THR A 291 16.47 -16.59 -12.88
N ALA A 292 15.40 -17.24 -12.41
CA ALA A 292 15.17 -18.68 -12.65
C ALA A 292 14.04 -18.98 -13.67
N CYS A 293 13.21 -18.01 -14.03
CA CYS A 293 12.09 -18.18 -14.97
C CYS A 293 12.34 -17.49 -16.31
N ASP A 294 11.71 -17.99 -17.39
CA ASP A 294 11.82 -17.41 -18.73
C ASP A 294 11.13 -16.03 -18.80
N TYR A 295 9.99 -15.89 -18.12
CA TYR A 295 9.26 -14.64 -18.02
C TYR A 295 8.78 -14.40 -16.58
N THR A 296 8.87 -13.15 -16.13
CA THR A 296 8.38 -12.74 -14.79
C THR A 296 7.53 -11.49 -14.89
N LEU A 297 6.31 -11.55 -14.35
CA LEU A 297 5.44 -10.41 -14.12
C LEU A 297 5.83 -9.72 -12.83
N ILE A 298 6.21 -8.44 -12.91
CA ILE A 298 6.79 -7.71 -11.79
C ILE A 298 5.76 -6.77 -11.16
N GLY A 299 5.40 -7.01 -9.90
CA GLY A 299 4.65 -6.03 -9.11
C GLY A 299 3.30 -5.67 -9.73
N GLU A 300 3.20 -4.44 -10.20
CA GLU A 300 1.98 -3.91 -10.81
C GLU A 300 1.63 -4.57 -12.14
N GLU A 301 2.59 -5.15 -12.87
CA GLU A 301 2.32 -5.93 -14.08
C GLU A 301 1.43 -7.14 -13.77
N PHE A 302 1.64 -7.76 -12.60
CA PHE A 302 0.86 -8.90 -12.15
C PHE A 302 -0.59 -8.50 -11.85
N PHE A 303 -0.81 -7.37 -11.18
CA PHE A 303 -2.15 -6.84 -10.93
C PHE A 303 -2.84 -6.29 -12.18
N ALA A 304 -2.06 -5.75 -13.13
CA ALA A 304 -2.56 -5.26 -14.41
C ALA A 304 -2.97 -6.39 -15.38
N ALA A 305 -2.59 -7.65 -15.09
CA ALA A 305 -2.87 -8.78 -15.97
C ALA A 305 -4.36 -8.99 -16.22
N SER A 306 -5.20 -8.85 -15.19
CA SER A 306 -6.66 -8.96 -15.33
C SER A 306 -7.23 -7.89 -16.26
N ALA A 307 -6.77 -6.65 -16.14
CA ALA A 307 -7.14 -5.54 -17.00
C ALA A 307 -6.74 -5.83 -18.45
N TYR A 308 -5.50 -6.28 -18.65
CA TYR A 308 -4.94 -6.60 -19.97
C TYR A 308 -5.70 -7.73 -20.67
N LEU A 309 -6.04 -8.79 -19.93
CA LEU A 309 -6.71 -9.98 -20.46
C LEU A 309 -8.22 -9.75 -20.71
N SER A 310 -8.91 -9.03 -19.81
CA SER A 310 -10.34 -8.75 -19.94
C SER A 310 -10.66 -7.62 -20.92
N LYS A 311 -9.70 -6.73 -21.17
CA LYS A 311 -9.88 -5.48 -21.91
C LYS A 311 -11.01 -4.59 -21.36
N ASP A 312 -11.31 -4.70 -20.07
CA ASP A 312 -12.35 -3.90 -19.42
C ASP A 312 -11.99 -2.40 -19.41
N PRO A 313 -12.79 -1.51 -20.04
CA PRO A 313 -12.52 -0.08 -20.07
C PRO A 313 -12.31 0.56 -18.70
N LEU A 314 -12.96 0.06 -17.65
CA LEU A 314 -12.79 0.58 -16.30
C LEU A 314 -11.37 0.32 -15.78
N GLN A 315 -10.90 -0.91 -15.91
CA GLN A 315 -9.59 -1.32 -15.43
C GLN A 315 -8.48 -0.72 -16.29
N LEU A 316 -8.63 -0.71 -17.62
CA LEU A 316 -7.67 -0.11 -18.54
C LEU A 316 -7.53 1.41 -18.30
N GLY A 317 -8.66 2.11 -18.10
CA GLY A 317 -8.66 3.53 -17.81
C GLY A 317 -8.02 3.87 -16.47
N SER A 318 -8.28 3.06 -15.45
CA SER A 318 -7.63 3.19 -14.13
C SER A 318 -6.12 3.01 -14.21
N LEU A 319 -5.67 1.94 -14.88
CA LEU A 319 -4.26 1.65 -15.09
C LEU A 319 -3.55 2.82 -15.79
N LYS A 320 -4.13 3.32 -16.89
CA LYS A 320 -3.56 4.45 -17.64
C LYS A 320 -3.50 5.73 -16.80
N GLY A 321 -4.51 5.95 -15.96
CA GLY A 321 -4.52 7.09 -15.06
C GLY A 321 -3.43 7.00 -13.99
N GLN A 322 -3.24 5.82 -13.41
CA GLN A 322 -2.17 5.59 -12.43
C GLN A 322 -0.78 5.78 -13.04
N ASP A 323 -0.55 5.29 -14.26
CA ASP A 323 0.72 5.47 -14.97
C ASP A 323 1.06 6.94 -15.20
N TRP A 324 0.09 7.73 -15.64
CA TRP A 324 0.26 9.18 -15.82
C TRP A 324 0.44 9.91 -14.50
N GLY A 325 -0.25 9.48 -13.44
CA GLY A 325 -0.03 9.98 -12.08
C GLY A 325 1.42 9.76 -11.63
N LYS A 326 1.95 8.55 -11.83
CA LYS A 326 3.36 8.23 -11.52
C LYS A 326 4.33 9.04 -12.37
N ALA A 327 4.07 9.19 -13.66
CA ALA A 327 4.90 10.02 -14.53
C ALA A 327 4.95 11.48 -14.07
N MET A 328 3.81 12.02 -13.63
CA MET A 328 3.74 13.35 -13.02
C MET A 328 4.56 13.44 -11.72
N PHE A 329 4.44 12.47 -10.82
CA PHE A 329 5.25 12.43 -9.60
C PHE A 329 6.74 12.32 -9.90
N PHE A 330 7.12 11.49 -10.86
CA PHE A 330 8.52 11.33 -11.27
C PHE A 330 9.08 12.64 -11.83
N ALA A 331 8.33 13.33 -12.69
CA ALA A 331 8.71 14.64 -13.19
C ALA A 331 8.87 15.67 -12.05
N LEU A 332 7.96 15.66 -11.08
CA LEU A 332 7.99 16.56 -9.93
C LEU A 332 9.20 16.29 -9.02
N ILE A 333 9.54 15.02 -8.79
CA ILE A 333 10.75 14.62 -8.05
C ILE A 333 12.00 15.11 -8.79
N VAL A 334 12.12 14.83 -10.09
CA VAL A 334 13.29 15.24 -10.89
C VAL A 334 13.45 16.76 -10.88
N VAL A 335 12.39 17.52 -11.17
CA VAL A 335 12.44 18.99 -11.17
C VAL A 335 12.72 19.52 -9.75
N GLY A 336 12.10 18.93 -8.73
CA GLY A 336 12.31 19.28 -7.32
C GLY A 336 13.76 19.07 -6.89
N SER A 337 14.38 17.94 -7.25
CA SER A 337 15.77 17.65 -6.95
C SER A 337 16.74 18.62 -7.64
N VAL A 338 16.47 18.96 -8.91
CA VAL A 338 17.29 19.95 -9.64
C VAL A 338 17.19 21.33 -8.99
N LEU A 339 15.97 21.81 -8.73
CA LEU A 339 15.75 23.12 -8.09
C LEU A 339 16.37 23.20 -6.70
N ALA A 340 16.23 22.15 -5.90
CA ALA A 340 16.82 22.07 -4.57
C ALA A 340 18.36 22.13 -4.62
N THR A 341 18.98 21.56 -5.66
CA THR A 341 20.43 21.64 -5.88
C THR A 341 20.90 23.08 -6.12
N PHE A 342 20.07 23.92 -6.75
CA PHE A 342 20.32 25.35 -6.95
C PHE A 342 19.85 26.24 -5.77
N GLY A 343 19.44 25.65 -4.64
CA GLY A 343 18.98 26.38 -3.46
C GLY A 343 17.52 26.82 -3.49
N PHE A 344 16.75 26.45 -4.52
CA PHE A 344 15.31 26.71 -4.57
C PHE A 344 14.52 25.59 -3.89
N THR A 345 14.04 25.81 -2.68
CA THR A 345 13.32 24.80 -1.88
C THR A 345 11.81 24.79 -2.08
N ILE A 346 11.27 25.60 -2.98
CA ILE A 346 9.82 25.79 -3.17
C ILE A 346 9.07 24.45 -3.31
N ILE A 347 9.58 23.51 -4.13
CA ILE A 347 8.94 22.20 -4.32
C ILE A 347 9.05 21.33 -3.06
N LYS A 348 10.19 21.38 -2.37
CA LYS A 348 10.40 20.67 -1.11
C LYS A 348 9.40 21.17 -0.04
N ASP A 349 9.25 22.48 0.08
CA ASP A 349 8.40 23.11 1.09
C ASP A 349 6.91 22.86 0.81
N ILE A 350 6.54 22.66 -0.46
CA ILE A 350 5.18 22.26 -0.86
C ILE A 350 4.91 20.78 -0.54
N LEU A 351 5.90 19.90 -0.68
CA LEU A 351 5.74 18.45 -0.48
C LEU A 351 5.90 18.00 0.97
N ILE A 352 6.72 18.70 1.76
CA ILE A 352 6.91 18.38 3.18
C ILE A 352 5.71 18.94 3.95
N VAL A 353 4.84 18.03 4.39
CA VAL A 353 3.79 18.34 5.37
C VAL A 353 4.50 18.63 6.70
N GLN A 354 4.51 19.90 7.11
CA GLN A 354 4.89 20.31 8.47
C GLN A 354 3.70 20.20 9.42
#